data_AF-A0A960TAC9-F1
#
_entry.id   AF-A0A960TAC9-F1
#
_cell.length_a   1.000
_cell.length_b   1.000
_cell.length_c   1.000
_cell.angle_alpha   90.00
_cell.angle_beta   90.00
_cell.angle_gamma   90.00
#
_symmetry.space_group_name_H-M   'P 1'
#
loop_
_entity.id
_entity.type
_entity.pdbx_description
1 polymer ?
#
loop_
_entity_poly.entity_id
_entity_poly.type
_entity_poly.pdbx_seq_one_letter_code
_entity_poly.pdbx_strand_id
1 'polypeptide(L)'
;MKRIAWFILLSFVVPFLGSSCQLFESRDTTGPSALEGDPFFQTKPAEDEVFRILITEEEYVVKQVAAEDYIYLKPSPVARRENHKLFREYDEKWDFMNFTHQGLLRVKLNPQTGMIENVDYEGGKPPRAWQASIMFRDDLMRYEFGFKAGIVQPREFKVRYEWRIKKDPNLTPEEARKKAMEFLQDQKS
;
A
#
# COMPACT_ATOMS: atom_id res chain seq x y z
N MET A 1 58.98 -17.42 56.84
CA MET A 1 57.64 -17.15 57.41
C MET A 1 57.31 -15.66 57.28
N LYS A 2 56.08 -15.36 56.86
CA LYS A 2 55.38 -14.06 56.77
C LYS A 2 55.87 -13.03 55.74
N ARG A 3 55.16 -12.97 54.61
CA ARG A 3 54.97 -11.79 53.75
C ARG A 3 53.53 -11.31 53.96
N ILE A 4 53.34 -10.04 54.32
CA ILE A 4 52.06 -9.33 54.18
C ILE A 4 52.39 -7.92 53.70
N ALA A 5 52.00 -7.60 52.47
CA ALA A 5 51.91 -6.23 51.97
C ALA A 5 50.78 -6.16 50.93
N TRP A 6 49.64 -5.67 51.42
CA TRP A 6 48.67 -4.77 50.80
C TRP A 6 48.58 -4.74 49.27
N PHE A 7 47.44 -5.23 48.75
CA PHE A 7 46.92 -4.82 47.44
C PHE A 7 45.67 -3.97 47.62
N ILE A 8 45.75 -2.75 47.09
CA ILE A 8 44.65 -1.78 47.00
C ILE A 8 43.73 -2.24 45.86
N LEU A 9 42.47 -2.51 46.19
CA LEU A 9 41.40 -2.70 45.20
C LEU A 9 40.81 -1.33 44.83
N LEU A 10 41.07 -0.88 43.62
CA LEU A 10 40.39 0.27 43.02
C LEU A 10 39.18 -0.25 42.22
N SER A 11 37.98 0.00 42.73
CA SER A 11 36.72 -0.28 42.04
C SER A 11 36.51 0.73 40.91
N PHE A 12 36.57 0.27 39.66
CA PHE A 12 36.04 0.99 38.50
C PHE A 12 34.64 0.46 38.19
N VAL A 13 33.63 1.25 38.54
CA VAL A 13 32.24 1.06 38.10
C VAL A 13 32.11 1.70 36.72
N VAL A 14 31.90 0.88 35.70
CA VAL A 14 31.56 1.34 34.34
C VAL A 14 30.04 1.46 34.24
N PRO A 15 29.45 2.65 34.03
CA PRO A 15 28.04 2.76 33.70
C PRO A 15 27.84 2.32 32.25
N PHE A 16 27.23 1.15 32.08
CA PHE A 16 26.70 0.67 30.81
C PHE A 16 25.50 1.57 30.44
N LEU A 17 25.73 2.53 29.54
CA LEU A 17 24.66 3.26 28.86
C LEU A 17 23.94 2.25 27.96
N GLY A 18 22.92 1.59 28.51
CA GLY A 18 21.96 0.83 27.73
C GLY A 18 21.19 1.79 26.83
N SER A 19 21.60 1.88 25.57
CA SER A 19 20.74 2.35 24.49
C SER A 19 19.47 1.50 24.53
N SER A 20 18.39 2.09 25.05
CA SER A 20 17.05 1.58 24.84
C SER A 20 16.72 1.80 23.38
N CYS A 21 17.16 0.85 22.53
CA CYS A 21 16.55 0.63 21.24
C CYS A 21 15.09 0.24 21.54
N GLN A 22 14.20 1.22 21.53
CA GLN A 22 12.79 0.97 21.33
C GLN A 22 12.67 0.34 19.95
N LEU A 23 12.72 -0.99 19.93
CA LEU A 23 12.25 -1.81 18.82
C LEU A 23 10.80 -1.41 18.61
N PHE A 24 10.58 -0.54 17.63
CA PHE A 24 9.26 -0.25 17.11
C PHE A 24 8.75 -1.55 16.51
N GLU A 25 7.95 -2.28 17.28
CA GLU A 25 7.25 -3.48 16.88
C GLU A 25 6.31 -3.10 15.73
N SER A 26 6.80 -3.21 14.50
CA SER A 26 5.95 -3.13 13.33
C SER A 26 5.02 -4.33 13.42
N ARG A 27 3.73 -4.09 13.67
CA ARG A 27 2.68 -5.10 13.48
C ARG A 27 2.85 -5.69 12.09
N ASP A 28 3.36 -6.92 12.05
CA ASP A 28 3.29 -7.76 10.88
C ASP A 28 1.80 -8.00 10.62
N THR A 29 1.32 -7.51 9.47
CA THR A 29 -0.04 -7.72 8.99
C THR A 29 -0.18 -9.14 8.46
N THR A 30 0.01 -10.13 9.34
CA THR A 30 -0.21 -11.56 9.07
C THR A 30 -1.54 -12.06 9.67
N GLY A 31 -2.27 -11.20 10.38
CA GLY A 31 -3.67 -11.45 10.76
C GLY A 31 -4.63 -11.11 9.61
N PRO A 32 -5.81 -11.74 9.55
CA PRO A 32 -6.83 -11.41 8.54
C PRO A 32 -7.20 -9.92 8.69
N SER A 33 -7.13 -9.18 7.58
CA SER A 33 -7.53 -7.77 7.54
C SER A 33 -9.02 -7.67 7.87
N ALA A 34 -9.41 -6.64 8.63
CA ALA A 34 -10.82 -6.39 8.95
C ALA A 34 -11.67 -6.15 7.68
N LEU A 35 -11.02 -5.83 6.56
CA LEU A 35 -11.63 -5.55 5.27
C LEU A 35 -11.72 -6.78 4.36
N GLU A 36 -11.28 -7.98 4.78
CA GLU A 36 -11.39 -9.18 3.92
C GLU A 36 -12.83 -9.54 3.53
N GLY A 37 -13.78 -9.20 4.41
CA GLY A 37 -15.22 -9.36 4.20
C GLY A 37 -15.88 -8.18 3.48
N ASP A 38 -15.13 -7.20 2.98
CA ASP A 38 -15.71 -6.02 2.34
C ASP A 38 -16.52 -6.38 1.07
N PRO A 39 -17.70 -5.77 0.83
CA PRO A 39 -18.49 -6.00 -0.38
C PRO A 39 -17.70 -5.83 -1.68
N PHE A 40 -16.70 -4.94 -1.69
CA PHE A 40 -15.79 -4.75 -2.81
C PHE A 40 -15.15 -6.06 -3.27
N PHE A 41 -14.81 -6.97 -2.36
CA PHE A 41 -14.21 -8.27 -2.68
C PHE A 41 -15.23 -9.37 -2.99
N GLN A 42 -16.51 -9.17 -2.70
CA GLN A 42 -17.56 -10.17 -2.89
C GLN A 42 -18.24 -10.09 -4.26
N THR A 43 -18.11 -8.95 -4.95
CA THR A 43 -18.72 -8.77 -6.28
C THR A 43 -18.07 -9.69 -7.32
N LYS A 44 -18.86 -10.15 -8.31
CA LYS A 44 -18.34 -10.97 -9.41
C LYS A 44 -17.19 -10.24 -10.12
N PRO A 45 -16.03 -10.89 -10.33
CA PRO A 45 -14.93 -10.31 -11.10
C PRO A 45 -15.36 -9.93 -12.52
N ALA A 46 -14.81 -8.83 -13.03
CA ALA A 46 -14.89 -8.50 -14.44
C ALA A 46 -14.09 -9.52 -15.27
N GLU A 47 -14.32 -9.52 -16.58
CA GLU A 47 -13.53 -10.35 -17.50
C GLU A 47 -12.03 -10.01 -17.37
N ASP A 48 -11.22 -11.06 -17.29
CA ASP A 48 -9.77 -11.03 -17.07
C ASP A 48 -9.31 -10.32 -15.79
N GLU A 49 -10.20 -10.04 -14.83
CA GLU A 49 -9.84 -9.45 -13.54
C GLU A 49 -9.22 -10.50 -12.61
N VAL A 50 -7.98 -10.25 -12.19
CA VAL A 50 -7.20 -11.19 -11.35
C VAL A 50 -7.01 -10.66 -9.94
N PHE A 51 -6.77 -9.36 -9.78
CA PHE A 51 -6.50 -8.76 -8.47
C PHE A 51 -7.43 -7.58 -8.17
N ARG A 52 -7.69 -7.37 -6.88
CA ARG A 52 -8.39 -6.23 -6.31
C ARG A 52 -7.53 -5.52 -5.29
N ILE A 53 -7.55 -4.20 -5.29
CA ILE A 53 -6.85 -3.35 -4.33
C ILE A 53 -7.88 -2.47 -3.63
N LEU A 54 -8.00 -2.58 -2.31
CA LEU A 54 -8.82 -1.70 -1.48
C LEU A 54 -7.91 -0.84 -0.63
N ILE A 55 -8.09 0.48 -0.74
CA ILE A 55 -7.35 1.47 0.02
C ILE A 55 -8.32 2.23 0.90
N THR A 56 -8.00 2.28 2.18
CA THR A 56 -8.70 3.06 3.19
C THR A 56 -7.67 3.79 4.04
N GLU A 57 -8.12 4.73 4.85
CA GLU A 57 -7.29 5.42 5.84
C GLU A 57 -6.49 4.43 6.73
N GLU A 58 -7.12 3.31 7.10
CA GLU A 58 -6.59 2.34 8.06
C GLU A 58 -5.73 1.26 7.39
N GLU A 59 -6.11 0.80 6.21
CA GLU A 59 -5.50 -0.36 5.57
C GLU A 59 -5.37 -0.24 4.05
N TYR A 60 -4.33 -0.88 3.53
CA TYR A 60 -4.13 -1.17 2.11
C TYR A 60 -4.17 -2.69 1.92
N VAL A 61 -5.17 -3.19 1.20
CA VAL A 61 -5.46 -4.62 1.07
C VAL A 61 -5.45 -5.02 -0.41
N VAL A 62 -4.70 -6.06 -0.72
CA VAL A 62 -4.69 -6.67 -2.06
C VAL A 62 -5.24 -8.07 -1.96
N LYS A 63 -6.18 -8.41 -2.82
CA LYS A 63 -6.80 -9.74 -2.88
C LYS A 63 -6.76 -10.27 -4.30
N GLN A 64 -6.34 -11.53 -4.43
CA GLN A 64 -6.52 -12.26 -5.68
C GLN A 64 -7.95 -12.78 -5.75
N VAL A 65 -8.62 -12.58 -6.89
CA VAL A 65 -10.03 -12.95 -7.11
C VAL A 65 -10.23 -13.94 -8.24
N ALA A 66 -9.20 -14.18 -9.06
CA ALA A 66 -9.20 -15.18 -10.12
C ALA A 66 -7.78 -15.66 -10.46
N ALA A 67 -7.68 -16.60 -11.39
CA ALA A 67 -6.43 -17.13 -11.94
C ALA A 67 -5.43 -17.67 -10.90
N GLU A 68 -5.94 -18.15 -9.76
CA GLU A 68 -5.13 -18.69 -8.65
C GLU A 68 -4.24 -19.86 -9.09
N ASP A 69 -4.64 -20.61 -10.11
CA ASP A 69 -3.86 -21.72 -10.66
C ASP A 69 -2.64 -21.29 -11.49
N TYR A 70 -2.55 -20.02 -11.87
CA TYR A 70 -1.55 -19.54 -12.83
C TYR A 70 -0.57 -18.54 -12.22
N ILE A 71 -1.10 -17.50 -11.58
CA ILE A 71 -0.35 -16.34 -11.11
C ILE A 71 -0.59 -16.12 -9.62
N TYR A 72 0.38 -15.55 -8.92
CA TYR A 72 0.21 -15.04 -7.57
C TYR A 72 1.02 -13.76 -7.39
N LEU A 73 0.55 -12.87 -6.52
CA LEU A 73 1.33 -11.70 -6.14
C LEU A 73 2.43 -12.13 -5.16
N LYS A 74 3.68 -11.75 -5.43
CA LYS A 74 4.76 -11.98 -4.47
C LYS A 74 4.53 -11.07 -3.24
N PRO A 75 4.55 -11.60 -2.02
CA PRO A 75 4.34 -10.79 -0.83
C PRO A 75 5.49 -9.80 -0.66
N SER A 76 5.16 -8.51 -0.54
CA SER A 76 6.08 -7.47 -0.10
C SER A 76 5.42 -6.60 0.97
N PRO A 77 5.57 -6.96 2.26
CA PRO A 77 5.02 -6.18 3.36
C PRO A 77 5.58 -4.74 3.42
N VAL A 78 6.85 -4.58 3.04
CA VAL A 78 7.51 -3.26 2.98
C VAL A 78 6.83 -2.38 1.92
N ALA A 79 6.71 -2.88 0.69
CA ALA A 79 6.05 -2.14 -0.38
C ALA A 79 4.62 -1.78 -0.01
N ARG A 80 3.86 -2.70 0.60
CA ARG A 80 2.48 -2.44 1.03
C ARG A 80 2.38 -1.29 2.04
N ARG A 81 3.27 -1.26 3.04
CA ARG A 81 3.29 -0.19 4.05
C ARG A 81 3.70 1.15 3.44
N GLU A 82 4.70 1.15 2.56
CA GLU A 82 5.16 2.35 1.86
C GLU A 82 4.07 2.92 0.94
N ASN A 83 3.40 2.04 0.19
CA ASN A 83 2.26 2.41 -0.65
C ASN A 83 1.14 3.01 0.20
N HIS A 84 0.76 2.35 1.30
CA HIS A 84 -0.28 2.87 2.19
C HIS A 84 0.04 4.25 2.74
N LYS A 85 1.30 4.49 3.15
CA LYS A 85 1.75 5.80 3.60
C LYS A 85 1.56 6.87 2.52
N LEU A 86 1.93 6.56 1.28
CA LEU A 86 1.75 7.49 0.16
C LEU A 86 0.28 7.85 -0.06
N PHE A 87 -0.65 6.90 -0.04
CA PHE A 87 -2.08 7.21 -0.18
C PHE A 87 -2.63 7.99 1.03
N ARG A 88 -2.17 7.70 2.24
CA ARG A 88 -2.57 8.44 3.45
C ARG A 88 -2.19 9.92 3.40
N GLU A 89 -1.03 10.26 2.87
CA GLU A 89 -0.60 11.65 2.71
C GLU A 89 -1.53 12.46 1.76
N TYR A 90 -2.28 11.78 0.88
CA TYR A 90 -3.32 12.40 0.06
C TYR A 90 -4.69 12.35 0.72
N ASP A 91 -5.01 11.31 1.50
CA ASP A 91 -6.24 11.26 2.30
C ASP A 91 -6.38 12.52 3.15
N GLU A 92 -5.33 12.92 3.88
CA GLU A 92 -5.32 14.12 4.73
C GLU A 92 -5.54 15.42 3.96
N LYS A 93 -5.23 15.45 2.66
CA LYS A 93 -5.45 16.61 1.80
C LYS A 93 -6.88 16.61 1.25
N TRP A 94 -7.46 15.44 1.02
CA TRP A 94 -8.72 15.26 0.31
C TRP A 94 -9.91 14.88 1.22
N ASP A 95 -9.68 14.72 2.52
CA ASP A 95 -10.66 14.45 3.59
C ASP A 95 -11.70 15.57 3.85
N PHE A 96 -11.86 16.55 2.95
CA PHE A 96 -12.87 17.60 3.10
C PHE A 96 -14.29 17.12 2.78
N MET A 97 -14.41 15.99 2.08
CA MET A 97 -15.67 15.28 1.86
C MET A 97 -15.41 13.78 1.66
N ASN A 98 -16.48 12.97 1.71
CA ASN A 98 -16.37 11.56 1.38
C ASN A 98 -16.11 11.38 -0.12
N PHE A 99 -15.02 10.69 -0.46
CA PHE A 99 -14.68 10.34 -1.83
C PHE A 99 -14.56 8.83 -2.00
N THR A 100 -14.89 8.38 -3.21
CA THR A 100 -14.59 7.03 -3.65
C THR A 100 -14.03 7.09 -5.05
N HIS A 101 -12.76 6.71 -5.18
CA HIS A 101 -12.06 6.59 -6.46
C HIS A 101 -11.97 5.13 -6.82
N GLN A 102 -12.51 4.77 -7.98
CA GLN A 102 -12.48 3.40 -8.47
C GLN A 102 -12.02 3.38 -9.92
N GLY A 103 -11.36 2.30 -10.30
CA GLY A 103 -10.90 2.10 -11.66
C GLY A 103 -10.48 0.68 -11.94
N LEU A 104 -10.27 0.41 -13.22
CA LEU A 104 -9.79 -0.87 -13.73
C LEU A 104 -8.53 -0.61 -14.56
N LEU A 105 -7.44 -1.21 -14.11
CA LEU A 105 -6.14 -1.14 -14.75
C LEU A 105 -5.90 -2.44 -15.53
N ARG A 106 -5.31 -2.33 -16.71
CA ARG A 106 -4.86 -3.42 -17.55
C ARG A 106 -3.36 -3.55 -17.38
N VAL A 107 -2.92 -4.71 -16.92
CA VAL A 107 -1.51 -5.05 -16.72
C VAL A 107 -1.08 -5.94 -17.87
N LYS A 108 -0.01 -5.56 -18.55
CA LYS A 108 0.65 -6.38 -19.56
C LYS A 108 2.00 -6.84 -19.02
N LEU A 109 2.25 -8.14 -19.13
CA LEU A 109 3.48 -8.77 -18.70
C LEU A 109 4.35 -9.16 -19.88
N ASN A 110 5.66 -9.11 -19.66
CA ASN A 110 6.62 -9.69 -20.58
C ASN A 110 6.50 -11.22 -20.52
N PRO A 111 6.28 -11.91 -21.65
CA PRO A 111 6.02 -13.34 -21.65
C PRO A 111 7.25 -14.20 -21.30
N GLN A 112 8.45 -13.63 -21.33
CA GLN A 112 9.70 -14.33 -20.99
C GLN A 112 10.10 -14.10 -19.53
N THR A 113 9.99 -12.88 -19.04
CA THR A 113 10.48 -12.51 -17.69
C THR A 113 9.38 -12.46 -16.64
N GLY A 114 8.12 -12.32 -17.05
CA GLY A 114 6.98 -12.10 -16.14
C GLY A 114 6.95 -10.71 -15.52
N MET A 115 7.88 -9.82 -15.90
CA MET A 115 7.93 -8.43 -15.45
C MET A 115 6.82 -7.62 -16.12
N ILE A 116 6.34 -6.59 -15.43
CA ILE A 116 5.34 -5.67 -15.99
C ILE A 116 5.97 -4.87 -17.13
N GLU A 117 5.40 -4.99 -18.33
CA GLU A 117 5.76 -4.16 -19.49
C GLU A 117 4.99 -2.85 -19.49
N ASN A 118 3.71 -2.91 -19.10
CA ASN A 118 2.83 -1.76 -19.16
C ASN A 118 1.66 -1.88 -18.19
N VAL A 119 1.18 -0.74 -17.71
CA VAL A 119 -0.06 -0.60 -16.93
C VAL A 119 -0.85 0.57 -17.49
N ASP A 120 -2.04 0.27 -18.02
CA ASP A 120 -2.93 1.26 -18.62
C ASP A 120 -4.32 1.24 -17.99
N TYR A 121 -5.08 2.30 -18.21
CA TYR A 121 -6.50 2.34 -17.87
C TYR A 121 -7.33 1.57 -18.89
N GLU A 122 -8.26 0.74 -18.41
CA GLU A 122 -9.23 0.07 -19.28
C GLU A 122 -10.05 1.13 -20.05
N GLY A 123 -10.04 1.05 -21.38
CA GLY A 123 -10.73 2.02 -22.24
C GLY A 123 -9.95 3.32 -22.51
N GLY A 124 -8.69 3.43 -22.07
CA GLY A 124 -7.76 4.50 -22.46
C GLY A 124 -8.09 5.88 -21.89
N LYS A 125 -9.05 5.98 -20.95
CA LYS A 125 -9.41 7.24 -20.31
C LYS A 125 -8.98 7.20 -18.85
N PRO A 126 -8.14 8.15 -18.40
CA PRO A 126 -7.86 8.28 -16.99
C PRO A 126 -9.16 8.65 -16.23
N PRO A 127 -9.33 8.14 -15.00
CA PRO A 127 -10.36 8.61 -14.08
C PRO A 127 -10.35 10.14 -13.94
N ARG A 128 -11.50 10.69 -13.50
CA ARG A 128 -11.70 12.13 -13.29
C ARG A 128 -10.65 12.80 -12.40
N ALA A 129 -9.97 12.04 -11.53
CA ALA A 129 -8.84 12.50 -10.74
C ALA A 129 -7.53 12.00 -11.39
N TRP A 130 -6.95 12.80 -12.28
CA TRP A 130 -5.75 12.42 -13.05
C TRP A 130 -4.56 12.04 -12.15
N GLN A 131 -4.33 12.82 -11.09
CA GLN A 131 -3.24 12.54 -10.15
C GLN A 131 -3.42 11.22 -9.40
N ALA A 132 -4.62 10.96 -8.85
CA ALA A 132 -4.95 9.67 -8.25
C ALA A 132 -4.69 8.54 -9.25
N SER A 133 -5.03 8.78 -10.51
CA SER A 133 -4.86 7.81 -11.58
C SER A 133 -3.39 7.48 -11.85
N ILE A 134 -2.52 8.48 -11.86
CA ILE A 134 -1.06 8.28 -11.97
C ILE A 134 -0.57 7.47 -10.76
N MET A 135 -0.99 7.81 -9.55
CA MET A 135 -0.58 7.12 -8.32
C MET A 135 -0.88 5.62 -8.38
N PHE A 136 -2.09 5.21 -8.79
CA PHE A 136 -2.43 3.78 -8.89
C PHE A 136 -1.62 3.05 -9.96
N ARG A 137 -1.39 3.69 -11.10
CA ARG A 137 -0.58 3.10 -12.17
C ARG A 137 0.85 2.87 -11.68
N ASP A 138 1.46 3.91 -11.12
CA ASP A 138 2.84 3.89 -10.66
C ASP A 138 3.03 2.95 -9.45
N ASP A 139 1.98 2.81 -8.63
CA ASP A 139 1.90 1.82 -7.56
C ASP A 139 1.91 0.39 -8.10
N LEU A 140 1.04 0.10 -9.06
CA LEU A 140 0.95 -1.24 -9.65
C LEU A 140 2.22 -1.63 -10.41
N MET A 141 2.92 -0.67 -11.02
CA MET A 141 4.22 -0.89 -11.68
C MET A 141 5.31 -1.43 -10.73
N ARG A 142 5.16 -1.27 -9.41
CA ARG A 142 6.11 -1.79 -8.40
C ARG A 142 5.84 -3.24 -8.04
N TYR A 143 4.76 -3.85 -8.55
CA TYR A 143 4.37 -5.18 -8.16
C TYR A 143 5.23 -6.25 -8.85
N GLU A 144 5.47 -7.33 -8.13
CA GLU A 144 6.10 -8.52 -8.68
C GLU A 144 5.15 -9.72 -8.61
N PHE A 145 5.07 -10.46 -9.70
CA PHE A 145 4.24 -11.65 -9.81
C PHE A 145 5.11 -12.92 -9.86
N GLY A 146 4.59 -14.00 -9.28
CA GLY A 146 5.09 -15.35 -9.47
C GLY A 146 4.10 -16.20 -10.26
N PHE A 147 4.59 -17.28 -10.88
CA PHE A 147 3.82 -18.13 -11.78
C PHE A 147 3.98 -19.61 -11.41
N LYS A 148 2.86 -20.30 -11.14
CA LYS A 148 2.88 -21.66 -10.57
C LYS A 148 3.52 -22.70 -11.49
N ALA A 149 3.22 -22.64 -12.78
CA ALA A 149 3.75 -23.56 -13.77
C ALA A 149 5.12 -23.14 -14.36
N GLY A 150 5.72 -22.06 -13.85
CA GLY A 150 6.90 -21.43 -14.47
C GLY A 150 6.62 -20.80 -15.84
N ILE A 151 5.35 -20.74 -16.26
CA ILE A 151 4.90 -20.13 -17.51
C ILE A 151 4.15 -18.84 -17.16
N VAL A 152 4.52 -17.74 -17.82
CA VAL A 152 3.85 -16.44 -17.64
C VAL A 152 2.44 -16.50 -18.21
N GLN A 153 1.48 -16.82 -17.35
CA GLN A 153 0.05 -16.78 -17.63
C GLN A 153 -0.73 -16.24 -16.40
N PRO A 154 -1.77 -15.43 -16.62
CA PRO A 154 -2.09 -14.77 -17.90
C PRO A 154 -1.00 -13.75 -18.28
N ARG A 155 -0.82 -13.48 -19.58
CA ARG A 155 0.12 -12.45 -20.07
C ARG A 155 -0.43 -11.04 -19.94
N GLU A 156 -1.74 -10.94 -19.83
CA GLU A 156 -2.47 -9.71 -19.68
C GLU A 156 -3.67 -9.97 -18.77
N PHE A 157 -3.91 -9.07 -17.83
CA PHE A 157 -5.02 -9.19 -16.89
C PHE A 157 -5.41 -7.83 -16.36
N LYS A 158 -6.53 -7.78 -15.63
CA LYS A 158 -7.06 -6.57 -15.04
C LYS A 158 -6.91 -6.56 -13.53
N VAL A 159 -6.65 -5.36 -13.00
CA VAL A 159 -6.58 -5.07 -11.57
C VAL A 159 -7.59 -3.98 -11.27
N ARG A 160 -8.58 -4.30 -10.43
CA ARG A 160 -9.56 -3.31 -9.98
C ARG A 160 -9.07 -2.67 -8.70
N TYR A 161 -9.18 -1.35 -8.60
CA TYR A 161 -8.90 -0.64 -7.35
C TYR A 161 -10.12 0.13 -6.87
N GLU A 162 -10.18 0.33 -5.56
CA GLU A 162 -11.09 1.25 -4.90
C GLU A 162 -10.37 1.93 -3.74
N TRP A 163 -10.44 3.26 -3.70
CA TRP A 163 -9.88 4.08 -2.63
C TRP A 163 -10.96 4.94 -2.03
N ARG A 164 -11.14 4.78 -0.72
CA ARG A 164 -12.19 5.42 0.06
C ARG A 164 -11.58 6.43 1.01
N ILE A 165 -11.91 7.70 0.77
CA ILE A 165 -11.51 8.81 1.63
C ILE A 165 -12.73 9.21 2.43
N LYS A 166 -12.60 9.22 3.76
CA LYS A 166 -13.65 9.69 4.66
C LYS A 166 -13.43 11.16 4.96
N LYS A 167 -14.53 11.90 5.11
CA LYS A 167 -14.46 13.26 5.60
C LYS A 167 -13.92 13.29 7.03
N ASP A 168 -12.95 14.16 7.32
CA ASP A 168 -12.53 14.42 8.70
C ASP A 168 -13.71 14.99 9.52
N PRO A 169 -14.15 14.32 10.59
CA PRO A 169 -15.26 14.79 11.42
C PRO A 169 -14.95 16.10 12.15
N ASN A 170 -13.68 16.45 12.35
CA ASN A 170 -13.26 17.64 13.08
C ASN A 170 -13.17 18.87 12.18
N LEU A 171 -13.32 18.71 10.87
CA LEU A 171 -13.11 19.78 9.92
C LEU A 171 -14.26 20.80 9.95
N THR A 172 -13.93 22.06 10.19
CA THR A 172 -14.92 23.14 10.14
C THR A 172 -15.38 23.39 8.69
N PRO A 173 -16.56 23.99 8.48
CA PRO A 173 -17.03 24.33 7.13
C PRO A 173 -16.08 25.25 6.34
N GLU A 174 -15.38 26.15 7.02
CA GLU A 174 -14.41 27.06 6.39
C GLU A 174 -13.15 26.33 5.93
N GLU A 175 -12.62 25.45 6.77
CA GLU A 175 -11.48 24.59 6.43
C GLU A 175 -11.82 23.62 5.30
N ALA A 176 -13.02 23.03 5.33
CA ALA A 176 -13.49 22.15 4.25
C ALA A 176 -13.53 22.88 2.93
N ARG A 177 -14.02 24.12 2.94
CA ARG A 177 -14.09 24.97 1.75
C ARG A 177 -12.71 25.34 1.24
N LYS A 178 -11.76 25.63 2.14
CA LYS A 178 -10.38 25.93 1.78
C LYS A 178 -9.70 24.72 1.13
N LYS A 179 -9.74 23.54 1.76
CA LYS A 179 -9.21 22.29 1.18
C LYS A 179 -9.85 21.96 -0.17
N ALA A 180 -11.17 22.15 -0.31
CA ALA A 180 -11.87 21.95 -1.59
C ALA A 180 -11.38 22.89 -2.69
N MET A 181 -11.08 24.15 -2.37
CA MET A 181 -10.54 25.12 -3.33
C MET A 181 -9.12 24.76 -3.76
N GLU A 182 -8.27 24.31 -2.83
CA GLU A 182 -6.92 23.83 -3.11
C GLU A 182 -6.94 22.60 -4.03
N PHE A 183 -7.82 21.62 -3.74
CA PHE A 183 -8.04 20.45 -4.59
C PHE A 183 -8.42 20.85 -6.03
N LEU A 184 -9.36 21.79 -6.21
CA LEU A 184 -9.79 22.23 -7.54
C LEU A 184 -8.70 22.98 -8.33
N GLN A 185 -7.76 23.62 -7.64
CA GLN A 185 -6.60 24.25 -8.28
C GLN A 185 -5.61 23.19 -8.76
N ASP A 186 -5.33 22.20 -7.91
CA ASP A 186 -4.40 21.10 -8.19
C ASP A 186 -4.85 20.19 -9.34
N GLN A 187 -6.18 20.05 -9.55
CA GLN A 187 -6.73 19.34 -10.71
C GLN A 187 -6.63 20.11 -12.05
N LYS A 188 -6.33 21.42 -12.03
CA LYS A 188 -6.24 22.25 -13.25
C LYS A 188 -4.81 22.43 -13.77
N SER A 189 -3.82 22.19 -12.92
CA SER A 189 -2.38 22.18 -13.22
C SER A 189 -1.93 20.87 -13.84
#